data_AF-A0A920LFE8-F1
#
_entry.id   AF-A0A920LFE8-F1
#
_cell.length_a   1.000
_cell.length_b   1.000
_cell.length_c   1.000
_cell.angle_alpha   90.00
_cell.angle_beta   90.00
_cell.angle_gamma   90.00
#
_symmetry.space_group_name_H-M   'P 1'
#
loop_
_entity.id
_entity.type
_entity.pdbx_description
1 polymer ?
#
loop_
_entity_poly.entity_id
_entity_poly.type
_entity_poly.pdbx_seq_one_letter_code
_entity_poly.pdbx_strand_id
1 'polypeptide(L)'
;MRNIKDRYESHHNVNYTDEALVACVELSQRYITDRFLPDKAIDALDESGSRAHINNMDVPEDVILMEKQLEDVRELKNSVVKKQKYEEAAKLRDDEKRVERKLFEAQNRWHEESKLNRVTVDEDQIADVVSMMTNIPVNKILSTERNKLSKLEK
;
A
#
# COMPACT_ATOMS: atom_id res chain seq x y z
N MET A 1 -4.18 21.80 -5.59
CA MET A 1 -3.86 20.62 -4.76
C MET A 1 -4.23 20.80 -3.29
N ARG A 2 -3.86 21.91 -2.63
CA ARG A 2 -4.14 22.12 -1.18
C ARG A 2 -5.62 21.94 -0.79
N ASN A 3 -6.56 22.44 -1.59
CA ASN A 3 -8.01 22.34 -1.30
C ASN A 3 -8.62 20.93 -1.43
N ILE A 4 -7.89 19.98 -2.04
CA ILE A 4 -8.34 18.59 -2.17
C ILE A 4 -7.52 17.64 -1.29
N LYS A 5 -6.41 18.12 -0.70
CA LYS A 5 -5.45 17.35 0.09
C LYS A 5 -6.14 16.47 1.12
N ASP A 6 -6.91 17.07 2.03
CA ASP A 6 -7.55 16.38 3.15
C ASP A 6 -8.47 15.23 2.72
N ARG A 7 -9.12 15.37 1.55
CA ARG A 7 -9.97 14.33 0.99
C ARG A 7 -9.16 13.12 0.55
N TYR A 8 -8.04 13.33 -0.14
CA TYR A 8 -7.17 12.24 -0.63
C TYR A 8 -6.34 11.62 0.50
N GLU A 9 -5.91 12.43 1.48
CA GLU A 9 -5.26 11.93 2.70
C GLU A 9 -6.16 10.97 3.48
N SER A 10 -7.42 11.35 3.65
CA SER A 10 -8.41 10.52 4.33
C SER A 10 -8.80 9.29 3.51
N HIS A 11 -8.85 9.42 2.18
CA HIS A 11 -9.21 8.30 1.30
C HIS A 11 -8.15 7.20 1.28
N HIS A 12 -6.88 7.59 1.22
CA HIS A 12 -5.75 6.66 1.12
C HIS A 12 -5.05 6.37 2.44
N ASN A 13 -5.50 7.01 3.52
CA ASN A 13 -4.85 6.95 4.82
C ASN A 13 -3.35 7.34 4.78
N VAL A 14 -3.05 8.46 4.12
CA VAL A 14 -1.70 9.00 3.96
C VAL A 14 -1.66 10.48 4.36
N ASN A 15 -0.47 11.01 4.56
CA ASN A 15 -0.20 12.43 4.72
C ASN A 15 0.65 12.91 3.54
N TYR A 16 0.20 13.91 2.79
CA TYR A 16 1.02 14.51 1.73
C TYR A 16 1.85 15.65 2.31
N THR A 17 3.15 15.62 2.04
CA THR A 17 4.03 16.77 2.26
C THR A 17 3.67 17.92 1.32
N ASP A 18 4.04 19.15 1.66
CA ASP A 18 3.80 20.29 0.78
C ASP A 18 4.62 20.16 -0.52
N GLU A 19 5.81 19.57 -0.42
CA GLU A 19 6.72 19.24 -1.51
C GLU A 19 6.07 18.24 -2.48
N ALA A 20 5.39 17.20 -1.97
CA ALA A 20 4.65 16.26 -2.81
C ALA A 20 3.55 16.95 -3.63
N LEU A 21 2.80 17.88 -3.02
CA LEU A 21 1.74 18.60 -3.73
C LEU A 21 2.27 19.50 -4.86
N VAL A 22 3.45 20.09 -4.65
CA VAL A 22 4.14 20.88 -5.69
C VAL A 22 4.64 19.94 -6.79
N ALA A 23 5.31 18.85 -6.42
CA ALA A 23 5.82 17.85 -7.35
C ALA A 23 4.71 17.26 -8.25
N CYS A 24 3.52 17.01 -7.70
CA CYS A 24 2.38 16.53 -8.50
C CYS A 24 2.07 17.47 -9.66
N VAL A 25 2.14 18.78 -9.45
CA VAL A 25 1.86 19.78 -10.51
C VAL A 25 3.04 19.89 -11.46
N GLU A 26 4.25 20.05 -10.95
CA GLU A 26 5.45 20.30 -11.77
C GLU A 26 5.82 19.09 -12.63
N LEU A 27 5.84 17.89 -12.05
CA LEU A 27 6.24 16.67 -12.76
C LEU A 27 5.16 16.23 -13.74
N SER A 28 3.87 16.30 -13.37
CA SER A 28 2.80 16.00 -14.32
C SER A 28 2.75 17.01 -15.46
N GLN A 29 3.03 18.29 -15.20
CA GLN A 29 3.12 19.30 -16.26
C GLN A 29 4.26 19.00 -17.23
N ARG A 30 5.44 18.63 -16.72
CA ARG A 30 6.67 18.43 -17.51
C ARG A 30 6.68 17.11 -18.27
N TYR A 31 6.16 16.03 -17.69
CA TYR A 31 6.35 14.67 -18.20
C TYR A 31 5.08 13.99 -18.71
N ILE A 32 3.89 14.35 -18.21
CA ILE A 32 2.62 13.79 -18.69
C ILE A 32 2.03 14.74 -19.74
N THR A 33 2.38 14.51 -21.01
CA THR A 33 2.09 15.45 -22.12
C THR A 33 0.75 15.22 -22.81
N ASP A 34 0.16 14.04 -22.66
CA ASP A 34 -1.09 13.61 -23.29
C ASP A 34 -2.37 14.03 -22.52
N ARG A 35 -2.19 14.67 -21.35
CA ARG A 35 -3.27 15.10 -20.46
C ARG A 35 -3.12 16.56 -20.02
N PHE A 36 -4.22 17.14 -19.53
CA PHE A 36 -4.30 18.54 -19.11
C PHE A 36 -4.36 18.66 -17.58
N LEU A 37 -3.88 19.80 -17.06
CA LEU A 37 -4.10 20.17 -15.66
C LEU A 37 -5.56 20.60 -15.44
N PRO A 38 -6.14 20.38 -14.24
CA PRO A 38 -5.50 19.79 -13.05
C PRO A 38 -5.55 18.25 -13.02
N ASP A 39 -6.29 17.61 -13.91
CA ASP A 39 -6.63 16.17 -13.91
C ASP A 39 -5.40 15.27 -13.73
N LYS A 40 -4.38 15.43 -14.59
CA LYS A 40 -3.14 14.64 -14.52
C LYS A 40 -2.35 14.75 -13.21
N ALA A 41 -2.45 15.90 -12.53
CA ALA A 41 -1.80 16.09 -11.24
C ALA A 41 -2.58 15.39 -10.13
N ILE A 42 -3.92 15.36 -10.25
CA ILE A 42 -4.80 14.65 -9.35
C ILE A 42 -4.61 13.14 -9.49
N ASP A 43 -4.51 12.63 -10.73
CA ASP A 43 -4.22 11.22 -10.99
C ASP A 43 -2.90 10.78 -10.35
N ALA A 44 -1.83 11.57 -10.54
CA ALA A 44 -0.53 11.28 -9.94
C ALA A 44 -0.58 11.31 -8.40
N LEU A 45 -1.35 12.22 -7.81
CA LEU A 45 -1.57 12.29 -6.37
C LEU A 45 -2.32 11.04 -5.85
N ASP A 46 -3.42 10.69 -6.51
CA ASP A 46 -4.31 9.58 -6.15
C ASP A 46 -3.58 8.22 -6.20
N GLU A 47 -2.86 7.98 -7.27
CA GLU A 47 -2.05 6.77 -7.47
C GLU A 47 -0.91 6.69 -6.45
N SER A 48 -0.26 7.82 -6.15
CA SER A 48 0.80 7.87 -5.13
C SER A 48 0.28 7.55 -3.73
N GLY A 49 -0.90 8.07 -3.36
CA GLY A 49 -1.53 7.75 -2.08
C GLY A 49 -1.88 6.27 -1.96
N SER A 50 -2.56 5.72 -2.97
CA SER A 50 -2.92 4.30 -3.02
C SER A 50 -1.68 3.41 -2.89
N ARG A 51 -0.63 3.73 -3.65
CA ARG A 51 0.61 2.96 -3.70
C ARG A 51 1.39 3.03 -2.39
N ALA A 52 1.50 4.21 -1.79
CA ALA A 52 2.20 4.40 -0.52
C ALA A 52 1.52 3.64 0.63
N HIS A 53 0.18 3.59 0.62
CA HIS A 53 -0.57 2.78 1.58
C HIS A 53 -0.29 1.29 1.42
N ILE A 54 -0.33 0.77 0.18
CA ILE A 54 -0.07 -0.65 -0.10
C ILE A 54 1.36 -1.05 0.24
N ASN A 55 2.35 -0.24 -0.13
CA ASN A 55 3.77 -0.59 0.06
C ASN A 55 4.21 -0.61 1.53
N ASN A 56 3.51 0.14 2.39
CA ASN A 56 3.80 0.17 3.83
C ASN A 56 2.80 -0.65 4.66
N MET A 57 1.96 -1.44 4.00
CA MET A 57 1.09 -2.40 4.66
C MET A 57 1.89 -3.68 4.97
N ASP A 58 2.68 -3.64 6.04
CA ASP A 58 3.35 -4.82 6.56
C ASP A 58 2.35 -5.71 7.30
N VAL A 59 2.11 -6.89 6.75
CA VAL A 59 1.26 -7.91 7.38
C VAL A 59 2.01 -8.51 8.58
N PRO A 60 1.45 -8.46 9.80
CA PRO A 60 2.08 -9.03 10.98
C PRO A 60 2.37 -10.54 10.82
N GLU A 61 3.52 -10.99 11.32
CA GLU A 61 3.94 -12.39 11.20
C GLU A 61 2.96 -13.37 11.87
N ASP A 62 2.28 -12.93 12.94
CA ASP A 62 1.25 -13.72 13.61
C ASP A 62 0.01 -13.94 12.72
N VAL A 63 -0.39 -12.95 11.91
CA VAL A 63 -1.47 -13.11 10.91
C VAL A 63 -1.07 -14.15 9.87
N ILE A 64 0.14 -14.03 9.31
CA ILE A 64 0.68 -14.98 8.31
C ILE A 64 0.72 -16.41 8.89
N LEU A 65 1.20 -16.55 10.12
CA LEU A 65 1.27 -17.84 10.80
C LEU A 65 -0.12 -18.43 11.05
N MET A 66 -1.11 -17.61 11.44
CA MET A 66 -2.49 -18.06 11.64
C MET A 66 -3.17 -18.48 10.33
N GLU A 67 -2.91 -17.79 9.23
CA GLU A 67 -3.39 -18.21 7.89
C GLU A 67 -2.84 -19.57 7.51
N LYS A 68 -1.53 -19.78 7.69
CA LYS A 68 -0.90 -21.08 7.46
C LYS A 68 -1.48 -22.18 8.35
N GLN A 69 -1.67 -21.89 9.65
CA GLN A 69 -2.30 -22.85 10.56
C GLN A 69 -3.73 -23.19 10.14
N LEU A 70 -4.49 -22.23 9.64
CA LEU A 70 -5.86 -22.47 9.16
C LEU A 70 -5.86 -23.37 7.93
N GLU A 71 -4.92 -23.15 7.00
CA GLU A 71 -4.72 -24.00 5.82
C GLU A 71 -4.36 -25.44 6.24
N ASP A 72 -3.37 -25.61 7.11
CA ASP A 72 -2.95 -26.93 7.62
C ASP A 72 -4.13 -27.69 8.27
N VAL A 73 -4.96 -27.01 9.08
CA VAL A 73 -6.13 -27.60 9.73
C VAL A 73 -7.19 -28.00 8.69
N ARG A 74 -7.42 -27.18 7.67
CA ARG A 74 -8.37 -27.47 6.58
C ARG A 74 -7.93 -28.68 5.77
N GLU A 75 -6.66 -28.77 5.42
CA GLU A 75 -6.10 -29.93 4.72
C GLU A 75 -6.21 -31.21 5.54
N LEU A 76 -5.83 -31.14 6.83
CA LEU A 76 -5.91 -32.28 7.73
C LEU A 76 -7.36 -32.75 7.91
N LYS A 77 -8.30 -31.83 8.12
CA LYS A 77 -9.74 -32.13 8.20
C LYS A 77 -10.22 -32.85 6.95
N ASN A 78 -9.87 -32.34 5.77
CA ASN A 78 -10.25 -32.97 4.49
C ASN A 78 -9.67 -34.39 4.35
N SER A 79 -8.42 -34.60 4.78
CA SER A 79 -7.77 -35.92 4.80
C SER A 79 -8.48 -36.91 5.73
N VAL A 80 -8.86 -36.46 6.93
CA VAL A 80 -9.54 -37.26 7.96
C VAL A 80 -10.98 -37.61 7.52
N VAL A 81 -11.69 -36.67 6.89
CA VAL A 81 -13.02 -36.91 6.29
C VAL A 81 -12.96 -37.97 5.19
N LYS A 82 -11.94 -37.91 4.31
CA LYS A 82 -11.72 -38.94 3.27
C LYS A 82 -11.49 -40.33 3.86
N LYS A 83 -10.88 -40.40 5.05
CA LYS A 83 -10.65 -41.65 5.81
C LYS A 83 -11.86 -42.09 6.65
N GLN A 84 -13.00 -41.39 6.54
CA GLN A 84 -14.25 -41.67 7.29
C GLN A 84 -14.09 -41.60 8.82
N LYS A 85 -13.09 -40.86 9.30
CA LYS A 85 -12.84 -40.67 10.73
C LYS A 85 -13.64 -39.48 11.28
N TYR A 86 -14.94 -39.67 11.45
CA TYR A 86 -15.85 -38.55 11.73
C TYR A 86 -15.63 -37.84 13.08
N GLU A 87 -15.21 -38.54 14.13
CA GLU A 87 -14.94 -37.92 15.43
C GLU A 87 -13.71 -36.99 15.38
N GLU A 88 -12.62 -37.45 14.76
CA GLU A 88 -11.43 -36.62 14.52
C GLU A 88 -11.76 -35.41 13.64
N ALA A 89 -12.59 -35.60 12.60
CA ALA A 89 -13.04 -34.51 11.75
C ALA A 89 -13.89 -33.47 12.50
N ALA A 90 -14.72 -33.91 13.46
CA ALA A 90 -15.51 -33.02 14.29
C ALA A 90 -14.62 -32.13 15.18
N LYS A 91 -13.57 -32.70 15.79
CA LYS A 91 -12.57 -31.94 16.56
C LYS A 91 -11.86 -30.90 15.69
N LEU A 92 -11.40 -31.31 14.51
CA LEU A 92 -10.72 -30.42 13.56
C LEU A 92 -11.62 -29.28 13.05
N ARG A 93 -12.93 -29.52 12.90
CA ARG A 93 -13.91 -28.47 12.56
C ARG A 93 -14.02 -27.42 13.66
N ASP A 94 -14.01 -27.85 14.91
CA ASP A 94 -14.11 -26.92 16.04
C ASP A 94 -12.79 -26.14 16.22
N ASP A 95 -11.65 -26.79 15.96
CA ASP A 95 -10.33 -26.15 15.89
C ASP A 95 -10.23 -25.13 14.75
N GLU A 96 -10.70 -25.47 13.53
CA GLU A 96 -10.78 -24.57 12.39
C GLU A 96 -11.56 -23.30 12.75
N LYS A 97 -12.77 -23.44 13.30
CA LYS A 97 -13.58 -22.29 13.75
C LYS A 97 -12.86 -21.44 14.79
N ARG A 98 -12.06 -22.05 15.67
CA ARG A 98 -11.29 -21.31 16.66
C ARG A 98 -10.15 -20.52 16.01
N VAL A 99 -9.44 -21.12 15.05
CA VAL A 99 -8.36 -20.44 14.31
C VAL A 99 -8.93 -19.33 13.43
N GLU A 100 -10.04 -19.56 12.72
CA GLU A 100 -10.73 -18.55 11.93
C GLU A 100 -11.13 -17.32 12.75
N ARG A 101 -11.70 -17.53 13.95
CA ARG A 101 -12.03 -16.41 14.85
C ARG A 101 -10.80 -15.61 15.27
N LYS A 102 -9.72 -16.30 15.66
CA LYS A 102 -8.47 -15.64 16.07
C LYS A 102 -7.84 -14.87 14.92
N LEU A 103 -7.83 -15.45 13.73
CA LEU A 103 -7.33 -14.80 12.52
C LEU A 103 -8.14 -13.55 12.21
N PHE A 104 -9.47 -13.63 12.26
CA PHE A 104 -10.35 -12.48 12.06
C PHE A 104 -10.10 -11.35 13.07
N GLU A 105 -9.93 -11.70 14.36
CA GLU A 105 -9.59 -10.73 15.40
C GLU A 105 -8.21 -10.08 15.15
N ALA A 106 -7.21 -10.88 14.77
CA ALA A 106 -5.86 -10.38 14.46
C ALA A 106 -5.86 -9.46 13.23
N GLN A 107 -6.54 -9.86 12.15
CA GLN A 107 -6.71 -9.05 10.94
C GLN A 107 -7.43 -7.73 11.23
N ASN A 108 -8.49 -7.75 12.05
CA ASN A 108 -9.18 -6.52 12.42
C ASN A 108 -8.30 -5.59 13.25
N ARG A 109 -7.56 -6.11 14.24
CA ARG A 109 -6.62 -5.29 15.02
C ARG A 109 -5.56 -4.66 14.13
N TRP A 110 -4.94 -5.46 13.26
CA TRP A 110 -3.98 -4.96 12.29
C TRP A 110 -4.58 -3.89 11.37
N HIS A 111 -5.81 -4.09 10.90
CA HIS A 111 -6.48 -3.11 10.05
C HIS A 111 -6.74 -1.78 10.79
N GLU A 112 -7.15 -1.83 12.06
CA GLU A 112 -7.33 -0.62 12.88
C GLU A 112 -6.00 0.06 13.22
N GLU A 113 -4.93 -0.69 13.49
CA GLU A 113 -3.59 -0.16 13.70
C GLU A 113 -3.02 0.49 12.42
N SER A 114 -3.23 -0.14 11.28
CA SER A 114 -2.86 0.38 9.97
C SER A 114 -3.57 1.70 9.65
N LYS A 115 -4.84 1.87 10.05
CA LYS A 115 -5.56 3.14 9.93
C LYS A 115 -4.93 4.26 10.76
N LEU A 116 -4.37 3.95 11.93
CA LEU A 116 -3.70 4.95 12.77
C LEU A 116 -2.32 5.35 12.22
N ASN A 117 -1.67 4.45 11.48
CA ASN A 117 -0.35 4.65 10.92
C ASN A 117 -0.42 5.24 9.51
N ARG A 118 -0.76 6.53 9.42
CA ARG A 118 -0.72 7.25 8.14
C ARG A 118 0.70 7.32 7.59
N VAL A 119 0.84 6.87 6.35
CA VAL A 119 2.11 6.93 5.61
C VAL A 119 2.32 8.33 5.09
N THR A 120 3.54 8.85 5.19
CA THR A 120 3.87 10.15 4.57
C THR A 120 4.29 9.95 3.12
N VAL A 121 3.68 10.72 2.21
CA VAL A 121 4.00 10.77 0.78
C VAL A 121 4.77 12.05 0.50
N ASP A 122 5.99 11.88 -0.02
CA ASP A 122 6.92 12.94 -0.39
C ASP A 122 7.10 13.07 -1.91
N GLU A 123 7.94 14.01 -2.33
CA GLU A 123 8.27 14.25 -3.74
C GLU A 123 8.77 12.99 -4.46
N ASP A 124 9.57 12.15 -3.79
CA ASP A 124 10.18 10.97 -4.40
C ASP A 124 9.12 9.93 -4.80
N GLN A 125 8.10 9.75 -3.95
CA GLN A 125 6.96 8.88 -4.26
C GLN A 125 6.14 9.38 -5.45
N ILE A 126 5.94 10.71 -5.55
CA ILE A 126 5.25 11.30 -6.71
C ILE A 126 6.07 11.06 -8.00
N ALA A 127 7.37 11.27 -7.93
CA ALA A 127 8.27 11.09 -9.07
C ALA A 127 8.34 9.63 -9.54
N ASP A 128 8.25 8.65 -8.62
CA ASP A 128 8.14 7.24 -8.96
C ASP A 128 6.86 6.95 -9.76
N VAL A 129 5.72 7.45 -9.28
CA VAL A 129 4.43 7.27 -9.97
C VAL A 129 4.44 7.91 -11.36
N VAL A 130 4.91 9.16 -11.48
CA VAL A 130 5.01 9.83 -12.79
C VAL A 130 5.97 9.06 -13.72
N SER A 131 7.04 8.46 -13.17
CA SER A 131 7.95 7.62 -13.95
C SER A 131 7.25 6.37 -14.49
N MET A 132 6.37 5.75 -13.72
CA MET A 132 5.57 4.60 -14.16
C MET A 132 4.53 4.99 -15.20
N MET A 133 3.83 6.11 -14.99
CA MET A 133 2.81 6.58 -15.94
C MET A 133 3.40 6.91 -17.32
N THR A 134 4.62 7.45 -17.35
CA THR A 134 5.25 7.96 -18.57
C THR A 134 6.32 7.03 -19.15
N ASN A 135 6.77 6.02 -18.40
CA ASN A 135 7.98 5.23 -18.65
C ASN A 135 9.27 6.07 -18.74
N ILE A 136 9.26 7.31 -18.26
CA ILE A 136 10.43 8.19 -18.20
C ILE A 136 11.01 8.11 -16.78
N PRO A 137 12.32 7.83 -16.57
CA PRO A 137 12.88 7.69 -15.23
C PRO A 137 13.10 9.06 -14.56
N VAL A 138 12.03 9.70 -14.10
CA VAL A 138 12.01 11.05 -13.51
C VAL A 138 12.94 11.14 -12.31
N ASN A 139 12.95 10.13 -11.44
CA ASN A 139 13.82 10.09 -10.25
C ASN A 139 15.33 10.13 -10.57
N LYS A 140 15.75 9.48 -11.66
CA LYS A 140 17.16 9.56 -12.11
C LYS A 140 17.50 10.94 -12.66
N ILE A 141 16.54 11.63 -13.26
CA ILE A 141 16.73 12.97 -13.82
C ILE A 141 16.81 14.00 -12.69
N LEU A 142 15.87 13.97 -11.73
CA LEU A 142 15.84 14.88 -10.57
C LEU A 142 17.12 14.79 -9.74
N SER A 143 17.59 13.57 -9.44
CA SER A 143 18.85 13.36 -8.72
C SER A 143 20.06 13.89 -9.50
N THR A 144 20.08 13.75 -10.83
CA THR A 144 21.14 14.30 -11.68
C THR A 144 21.11 15.83 -11.74
N GLU A 145 19.93 16.45 -11.80
CA GLU A 145 19.74 17.91 -11.78
C GLU A 145 20.17 18.50 -10.43
N ARG A 146 19.74 17.91 -9.30
CA ARG A 146 20.20 18.28 -7.94
C ARG A 146 21.73 18.24 -7.82
N ASN A 147 22.36 17.16 -8.28
CA ASN A 147 23.81 16.99 -8.22
C ASN A 147 24.58 17.99 -9.09
N LYS A 148 23.99 18.49 -10.18
CA LYS A 148 24.60 19.53 -11.03
C LYS A 148 24.50 20.92 -10.39
N LEU A 149 23.35 21.27 -9.81
CA LEU A 149 23.18 22.54 -9.09
C LEU A 149 24.16 22.67 -7.93
N SER A 150 24.30 21.64 -7.10
CA SER A 150 25.22 21.63 -5.96
C SER A 150 26.70 21.82 -6.35
N LYS A 151 27.08 21.51 -7.60
CA LYS A 151 28.42 21.72 -8.14
C LYS A 151 28.65 23.13 -8.70
N LEU A 152 27.59 23.88 -8.97
CA LEU A 152 27.64 25.26 -9.48
C LEU A 152 27.66 26.31 -8.36
N GLU A 153 27.21 25.96 -7.15
CA GLU A 153 27.23 26.83 -5.97
C GLU A 153 28.58 26.80 -5.19
N LYS A 154 29.67 26.32 -5.82
CA LYS A 154 31.02 26.30 -5.27
C LYS A 154 31.99 27.17 -6.05
#